data_AF-A0A950XQU1-F1
#
_entry.id   AF-A0A950XQU1-F1
#
_cell.length_a   1.000
_cell.length_b   1.000
_cell.length_c   1.000
_cell.angle_alpha   90.00
_cell.angle_beta   90.00
_cell.angle_gamma   90.00
#
_symmetry.space_group_name_H-M   'P 1'
#
loop_
_entity.id
_entity.type
_entity.pdbx_description
1 polymer ?
#
loop_
_entity_poly.entity_id
_entity_poly.type
_entity_poly.pdbx_seq_one_letter_code
_entity_poly.pdbx_strand_id
1 'polypeptide(L)'
;MVTITIGGNDVGLAADASQCRAASIDSPPCADRFVTNGVDSVSTAIDADVPVWAAMIDDVRAKAPTARIIMVGYPTYIRPGGCFPEQPIVPKDADYFQSKVNQIDDRQRQLAADNGISFFDTRPLSVGHDMCAPPNQRYIEGFVAANPATPLHPNGMGAAAIGNALADYVTKAQGPM
;
A
#
# COMPACT_ATOMS: atom_id res chain seq x y z
N MET A 1 2.77 19.28 12.14
CA MET A 1 2.63 18.46 10.91
C MET A 1 2.14 17.08 11.32
N VAL A 2 1.31 16.45 10.50
CA VAL A 2 0.78 15.10 10.72
C VAL A 2 0.99 14.30 9.43
N THR A 3 1.58 13.11 9.54
CA THR A 3 1.76 12.15 8.43
C THR A 3 0.96 10.90 8.73
N ILE A 4 0.18 10.40 7.78
CA ILE A 4 -0.81 9.33 8.01
C ILE A 4 -0.73 8.28 6.91
N THR A 5 -0.55 7.02 7.27
CA THR A 5 -0.83 5.86 6.40
C THR A 5 -2.01 5.12 7.00
N ILE A 6 -3.05 4.88 6.20
CA ILE A 6 -4.32 4.24 6.59
C ILE A 6 -4.91 3.53 5.37
N GLY A 7 -5.95 2.72 5.53
CA GLY A 7 -6.76 2.18 4.43
C GLY A 7 -6.61 0.69 4.20
N GLY A 8 -5.39 0.14 4.25
CA GLY A 8 -5.15 -1.28 3.98
C GLY A 8 -5.86 -2.23 4.95
N ASN A 9 -5.96 -1.85 6.23
CA ASN A 9 -6.68 -2.63 7.23
C ASN A 9 -8.19 -2.41 7.16
N ASP A 10 -8.62 -1.17 6.87
CA ASP A 10 -10.03 -0.78 6.75
C ASP A 10 -10.74 -1.65 5.71
N VAL A 11 -10.07 -1.92 4.58
CA VAL A 11 -10.59 -2.74 3.48
C VAL A 11 -10.24 -4.22 3.58
N GLY A 12 -9.59 -4.67 4.66
CA GLY A 12 -9.23 -6.07 4.88
C GLY A 12 -8.09 -6.62 3.99
N LEU A 13 -7.35 -5.76 3.28
CA LEU A 13 -6.46 -6.16 2.19
C LEU A 13 -5.39 -7.18 2.60
N ALA A 14 -4.79 -7.04 3.78
CA ALA A 14 -3.75 -7.96 4.25
C ALA A 14 -4.31 -9.37 4.54
N ALA A 15 -5.53 -9.45 5.08
CA ALA A 15 -6.21 -10.72 5.35
C ALA A 15 -6.62 -11.40 4.04
N ASP A 16 -7.10 -10.63 3.07
CA ASP A 16 -7.44 -11.12 1.73
C ASP A 16 -6.20 -11.61 0.98
N ALA A 17 -5.13 -10.82 0.95
CA ALA A 17 -3.86 -11.21 0.34
C ALA A 17 -3.28 -12.50 0.95
N SER A 18 -3.37 -12.65 2.27
CA SER A 18 -2.89 -13.86 2.97
C SER A 18 -3.60 -15.15 2.53
N GLN A 19 -4.86 -15.06 2.08
CA GLN A 19 -5.61 -16.20 1.55
C GLN A 19 -5.18 -16.60 0.13
N CYS A 20 -4.38 -15.77 -0.54
CA CYS A 20 -3.88 -15.99 -1.90
C CYS A 20 -2.56 -16.76 -1.95
N ARG A 21 -2.12 -17.32 -0.82
CA ARG A 21 -0.95 -18.18 -0.78
C ARG A 21 -1.20 -19.44 -1.60
N ALA A 22 -0.51 -19.55 -2.73
CA ALA A 22 -0.61 -20.65 -3.68
C ALA A 22 0.24 -21.85 -3.23
N ALA A 23 -0.31 -23.06 -3.37
CA ALA A 23 0.41 -24.31 -3.11
C ALA A 23 1.29 -24.73 -4.29
N SER A 24 0.93 -24.30 -5.50
CA SER A 24 1.61 -24.56 -6.78
C SER A 24 1.33 -23.42 -7.76
N ILE A 25 2.09 -23.36 -8.87
CA ILE A 25 1.81 -22.38 -9.94
C ILE A 25 0.44 -22.59 -10.60
N ASP A 26 -0.06 -23.82 -10.61
CA ASP A 26 -1.37 -24.19 -11.13
C ASP A 26 -2.53 -24.00 -10.12
N SER A 27 -2.25 -23.43 -8.94
CA SER A 27 -3.30 -23.13 -7.97
C SER A 27 -4.34 -22.18 -8.59
N PRO A 28 -5.64 -22.42 -8.40
CA PRO A 28 -6.64 -21.51 -8.91
C PRO A 28 -6.46 -20.13 -8.26
N PRO A 29 -6.58 -19.04 -9.04
CA PRO A 29 -6.46 -17.68 -8.51
C PRO A 29 -7.43 -17.42 -7.37
N CYS A 30 -6.94 -16.95 -6.21
CA CYS A 30 -7.80 -16.50 -5.12
C CYS A 30 -8.69 -15.32 -5.55
N ALA A 31 -8.19 -14.50 -6.49
CA ALA A 31 -8.82 -13.25 -6.91
C ALA A 31 -10.24 -13.47 -7.44
N ASP A 32 -10.51 -14.65 -7.99
CA ASP A 32 -11.82 -15.04 -8.50
C ASP A 32 -12.91 -15.10 -7.41
N ARG A 33 -12.53 -15.19 -6.13
CA ARG A 33 -13.48 -15.15 -5.00
C ARG A 33 -13.97 -13.74 -4.69
N PHE A 34 -13.18 -12.72 -5.02
CA PHE A 34 -13.53 -11.32 -4.75
C PHE A 34 -14.38 -10.71 -5.86
N VAL A 35 -14.45 -11.36 -7.03
CA VAL A 35 -15.23 -10.88 -8.18
C VAL A 35 -16.45 -11.76 -8.41
N THR A 36 -17.62 -11.30 -8.01
CA THR A 36 -18.89 -12.00 -8.20
C THR A 36 -19.80 -11.18 -9.11
N ASN A 37 -20.31 -11.79 -10.20
CA ASN A 37 -21.18 -11.12 -11.17
C ASN A 37 -20.61 -9.79 -11.71
N GLY A 38 -19.29 -9.72 -11.89
CA GLY A 38 -18.58 -8.52 -12.36
C GLY A 38 -18.35 -7.44 -11.29
N VAL A 39 -18.75 -7.67 -10.04
CA VAL A 39 -18.52 -6.76 -8.92
C VAL A 39 -17.34 -7.25 -8.10
N ASP A 40 -16.32 -6.39 -7.95
CA ASP A 40 -15.16 -6.60 -7.10
C ASP A 40 -15.45 -6.09 -5.67
N SER A 41 -15.53 -7.03 -4.71
CA SER A 41 -15.85 -6.72 -3.32
C SER A 41 -14.77 -5.87 -2.65
N VAL A 42 -13.49 -6.04 -3.01
CA VAL A 42 -12.38 -5.24 -2.45
C VAL A 42 -12.46 -3.82 -2.98
N SER A 43 -12.75 -3.66 -4.28
CA SER A 43 -13.00 -2.33 -4.86
C SER A 43 -14.19 -1.62 -4.19
N THR A 44 -15.25 -2.37 -3.88
CA THR A 44 -16.43 -1.85 -3.19
C THR A 44 -16.09 -1.40 -1.77
N ALA A 45 -15.29 -2.17 -1.04
CA ALA A 45 -14.82 -1.80 0.30
C ALA A 45 -13.94 -0.54 0.27
N ILE A 46 -12.98 -0.46 -0.66
CA ILE A 46 -12.14 0.73 -0.87
C ILE A 46 -13.00 1.98 -1.08
N ASP A 47 -13.98 1.91 -1.96
CA ASP A 47 -14.84 3.06 -2.27
C ASP A 47 -15.75 3.43 -1.09
N ALA A 48 -16.18 2.45 -0.29
CA ALA A 48 -16.99 2.67 0.90
C ALA A 48 -16.21 3.33 2.06
N ASP A 49 -14.89 3.16 2.13
CA ASP A 49 -14.03 3.74 3.18
C ASP A 49 -13.52 5.16 2.85
N VAL A 50 -13.64 5.63 1.61
CA VAL A 50 -13.23 7.00 1.24
C VAL A 50 -13.89 8.08 2.15
N PRO A 51 -15.20 8.02 2.46
CA PRO A 51 -15.82 8.95 3.41
C PRO A 51 -15.29 8.83 4.84
N VAL A 52 -14.85 7.64 5.27
CA VAL A 52 -14.27 7.41 6.60
C VAL A 52 -12.91 8.10 6.69
N TRP A 53 -12.08 7.97 5.65
CA TRP A 53 -10.80 8.68 5.57
C TRP A 53 -10.99 10.20 5.47
N ALA A 54 -12.04 10.67 4.79
CA ALA A 54 -12.38 12.09 4.77
C ALA A 54 -12.71 12.61 6.19
N ALA A 55 -13.56 11.90 6.93
CA ALA A 55 -13.91 12.25 8.30
C ALA A 55 -12.67 12.26 9.24
N MET A 56 -11.73 11.33 9.03
CA MET A 56 -10.46 11.31 9.75
C MET A 56 -9.62 12.58 9.49
N ILE A 57 -9.58 13.08 8.25
CA ILE A 57 -8.89 14.35 7.92
C ILE A 57 -9.55 15.53 8.65
N ASP A 58 -10.87 15.60 8.68
CA ASP A 58 -11.61 16.64 9.39
C ASP A 58 -11.35 16.59 10.91
N ASP A 59 -11.31 15.39 11.47
CA ASP A 59 -10.98 15.16 12.87
C ASP A 59 -9.55 15.60 13.24
N VAL A 60 -8.58 15.39 12.34
CA VAL A 60 -7.22 15.87 12.51
C VAL A 60 -7.18 17.40 12.46
N ARG A 61 -7.90 18.03 11.53
CA ARG A 61 -8.00 19.50 11.43
C ARG A 61 -8.61 20.13 12.66
N ALA A 62 -9.68 19.54 13.19
CA ALA A 62 -10.33 20.03 14.40
C ALA A 62 -9.36 20.03 15.60
N LYS A 63 -8.51 19.00 15.71
CA LYS A 63 -7.55 18.86 16.81
C LYS A 63 -6.24 19.62 16.58
N ALA A 64 -5.85 19.83 15.33
CA ALA A 64 -4.58 20.45 14.93
C ALA A 64 -4.78 21.40 13.73
N PRO A 65 -5.45 22.56 13.92
CA PRO A 65 -5.92 23.42 12.83
C PRO A 65 -4.80 24.04 11.99
N THR A 66 -3.58 24.13 12.53
CA THR A 66 -2.40 24.66 11.82
C THR A 66 -1.49 23.56 11.27
N ALA A 67 -1.83 22.28 11.45
CA ALA A 67 -0.99 21.19 10.98
C ALA A 67 -1.08 21.03 9.47
N ARG A 68 0.08 21.02 8.81
CA ARG A 68 0.22 20.39 7.49
C ARG A 68 -0.08 18.88 7.63
N ILE A 69 -1.03 18.37 6.85
CA ILE A 69 -1.40 16.95 6.80
C ILE A 69 -0.84 16.34 5.52
N ILE A 70 -0.24 15.16 5.63
CA ILE A 70 0.31 14.39 4.51
C ILE A 70 -0.21 12.96 4.61
N MET A 71 -1.00 12.53 3.63
CA MET A 71 -1.31 11.12 3.44
C MET A 71 -0.10 10.45 2.78
N VAL A 72 0.40 9.37 3.37
CA VAL A 72 1.54 8.61 2.92
C VAL A 72 1.02 7.30 2.36
N GLY A 73 1.12 7.14 1.04
CA GLY A 73 0.59 5.97 0.32
C GLY A 73 1.37 4.69 0.60
N TYR A 74 0.89 3.60 0.02
CA TYR A 74 1.48 2.27 0.09
C TYR A 74 2.55 2.04 -1.00
N PRO A 75 3.61 1.29 -0.70
CA PRO A 75 4.65 0.99 -1.68
C PRO A 75 4.13 0.08 -2.80
N THR A 76 4.91 -0.08 -3.86
CA THR A 76 4.79 -1.23 -4.76
C THR A 76 5.20 -2.48 -4.00
N TYR A 77 4.23 -3.37 -3.77
CA TYR A 77 4.39 -4.60 -3.02
C TYR A 77 4.98 -5.72 -3.84
N ILE A 78 4.56 -5.83 -5.11
CA ILE A 78 4.93 -6.93 -6.00
C ILE A 78 4.98 -6.47 -7.45
N ARG A 79 5.98 -6.95 -8.20
CA ARG A 79 6.11 -6.70 -9.63
C ARG A 79 5.04 -7.45 -10.47
N PRO A 80 4.75 -7.00 -11.71
CA PRO A 80 3.82 -7.68 -12.60
C PRO A 80 4.14 -9.17 -12.77
N GLY A 81 3.10 -10.01 -12.69
CA GLY A 81 3.20 -11.47 -12.78
C GLY A 81 3.88 -12.16 -11.57
N GLY A 82 4.34 -11.40 -10.58
CA GLY A 82 4.94 -11.94 -9.36
C GLY A 82 6.29 -12.63 -9.54
N CYS A 83 6.53 -13.61 -8.65
CA CYS A 83 7.79 -14.35 -8.55
C CYS A 83 7.55 -15.71 -7.87
N PHE A 84 6.65 -16.51 -8.42
CA PHE A 84 6.53 -17.88 -7.99
C PHE A 84 7.80 -18.65 -8.42
N PRO A 85 8.43 -19.50 -7.57
CA PRO A 85 8.00 -19.90 -6.24
C PRO A 85 8.59 -19.07 -5.08
N GLU A 86 9.43 -18.06 -5.34
CA GLU A 86 10.07 -17.27 -4.28
C GLU A 86 9.05 -16.64 -3.33
N GLN A 87 7.97 -16.10 -3.90
CA GLN A 87 6.75 -15.79 -3.16
C GLN A 87 5.62 -16.68 -3.67
N PRO A 88 4.94 -17.43 -2.80
CA PRO A 88 3.90 -18.40 -3.16
C PRO A 88 2.60 -17.68 -3.53
N ILE A 89 2.59 -16.97 -4.65
CA ILE A 89 1.43 -16.28 -5.20
C ILE A 89 1.43 -16.48 -6.72
N VAL A 90 0.29 -16.84 -7.30
CA VAL A 90 0.19 -17.02 -8.76
C VAL A 90 0.15 -15.66 -9.47
N PRO A 91 0.56 -15.57 -10.75
CA PRO A 91 0.66 -14.30 -11.47
C PRO A 91 -0.60 -13.43 -11.42
N LYS A 92 -1.78 -14.04 -11.62
CA LYS A 92 -3.06 -13.32 -11.59
C LYS A 92 -3.37 -12.72 -10.22
N ASP A 93 -3.04 -13.42 -9.14
CA ASP A 93 -3.26 -12.93 -7.78
C ASP A 93 -2.26 -11.83 -7.41
N ALA A 94 -1.02 -11.92 -7.90
CA ALA A 94 -0.01 -10.87 -7.73
C ALA A 94 -0.45 -9.56 -8.39
N ASP A 95 -0.91 -9.63 -9.65
CA ASP A 95 -1.41 -8.47 -10.38
C ASP A 95 -2.68 -7.90 -9.74
N TYR A 96 -3.61 -8.77 -9.32
CA TYR A 96 -4.82 -8.35 -8.62
C TYR A 96 -4.47 -7.63 -7.32
N PHE A 97 -3.64 -8.21 -6.46
CA PHE A 97 -3.22 -7.62 -5.19
C PHE A 97 -2.58 -6.24 -5.40
N GLN A 98 -1.60 -6.13 -6.30
CA GLN A 98 -0.97 -4.84 -6.58
C GLN A 98 -1.97 -3.82 -7.15
N SER A 99 -2.95 -4.24 -7.95
CA SER A 99 -3.99 -3.34 -8.46
C SER A 99 -4.87 -2.77 -7.35
N LYS A 100 -5.15 -3.54 -6.28
CA LYS A 100 -5.94 -3.07 -5.13
C LYS A 100 -5.13 -2.11 -4.25
N VAL A 101 -3.84 -2.36 -4.06
CA VAL A 101 -2.93 -1.39 -3.43
C VAL A 101 -2.92 -0.08 -4.21
N ASN A 102 -2.78 -0.15 -5.54
CA ASN A 102 -2.79 1.04 -6.40
C ASN A 102 -4.12 1.80 -6.30
N GLN A 103 -5.25 1.08 -6.25
CA GLN A 103 -6.57 1.71 -6.12
C GLN A 103 -6.73 2.46 -4.80
N ILE A 104 -6.25 1.91 -3.67
CA ILE A 104 -6.24 2.62 -2.39
C ILE A 104 -5.45 3.93 -2.52
N ASP A 105 -4.23 3.85 -3.04
CA ASP A 105 -3.37 5.02 -3.22
C ASP A 105 -3.98 6.08 -4.14
N ASP A 106 -4.59 5.66 -5.24
CA ASP A 106 -5.21 6.58 -6.19
C ASP A 106 -6.46 7.25 -5.59
N ARG A 107 -7.25 6.51 -4.78
CA ARG A 107 -8.37 7.09 -4.01
C ARG A 107 -7.89 8.06 -2.94
N GLN A 108 -6.82 7.74 -2.21
CA GLN A 108 -6.23 8.62 -1.21
C GLN A 108 -5.60 9.86 -1.83
N ARG A 109 -4.97 9.73 -3.00
CA ARG A 109 -4.44 10.86 -3.76
C ARG A 109 -5.54 11.82 -4.19
N GLN A 110 -6.66 11.30 -4.70
CA GLN A 110 -7.82 12.11 -5.06
C GLN A 110 -8.41 12.78 -3.81
N LEU A 111 -8.62 12.03 -2.73
CA LEU A 111 -9.13 12.56 -1.47
C LEU A 111 -8.23 13.67 -0.90
N ALA A 112 -6.90 13.50 -0.98
CA ALA A 112 -5.95 14.51 -0.56
C ALA A 112 -6.08 15.80 -1.37
N ALA A 113 -6.25 15.68 -2.70
CA ALA A 113 -6.48 16.82 -3.58
C ALA A 113 -7.81 17.53 -3.25
N ASP A 114 -8.90 16.78 -3.09
CA ASP A 114 -10.23 17.31 -2.77
C ASP A 114 -10.26 18.04 -1.43
N ASN A 115 -9.40 17.61 -0.50
CA ASN A 115 -9.28 18.22 0.82
C ASN A 115 -8.16 19.25 0.90
N GLY A 116 -7.35 19.49 -0.13
CA GLY A 116 -6.23 20.44 -0.05
C GLY A 116 -5.14 20.03 0.97
N ILE A 117 -4.89 18.73 1.12
CA ILE A 117 -3.76 18.17 1.88
C ILE A 117 -2.76 17.52 0.93
N SER A 118 -1.57 17.16 1.40
CA SER A 118 -0.55 16.53 0.55
C SER A 118 -0.74 15.01 0.47
N PHE A 119 -0.43 14.42 -0.68
CA PHE A 119 -0.23 12.97 -0.84
C PHE A 119 1.23 12.69 -1.18
N PHE A 120 1.88 11.80 -0.44
CA PHE A 120 3.22 11.32 -0.70
C PHE A 120 3.15 9.90 -1.27
N ASP A 121 3.44 9.80 -2.57
CA ASP A 121 3.40 8.54 -3.32
C ASP A 121 4.66 7.71 -3.04
N THR A 122 4.50 6.59 -2.35
CA THR A 122 5.63 5.72 -1.96
C THR A 122 5.90 4.60 -2.98
N ARG A 123 5.02 4.41 -3.98
CA ARG A 123 5.16 3.37 -5.01
C ARG A 123 6.52 3.41 -5.71
N PRO A 124 7.03 4.56 -6.19
CA PRO A 124 8.31 4.61 -6.89
C PRO A 124 9.51 4.14 -6.05
N LEU A 125 9.43 4.23 -4.71
CA LEU A 125 10.54 3.89 -3.81
C LEU A 125 10.84 2.39 -3.75
N SER A 126 9.88 1.56 -4.14
CA SER A 126 9.95 0.09 -3.96
C SER A 126 9.95 -0.66 -5.28
N VAL A 127 9.91 0.03 -6.43
CA VAL A 127 10.12 -0.60 -7.73
C VAL A 127 11.51 -1.21 -7.79
N GLY A 128 11.60 -2.53 -8.01
CA GLY A 128 12.87 -3.28 -7.95
C GLY A 128 13.31 -3.68 -6.54
N HIS A 129 12.61 -3.21 -5.51
CA HIS A 129 12.80 -3.54 -4.09
C HIS A 129 11.52 -4.15 -3.48
N ASP A 130 10.58 -4.60 -4.31
CA ASP A 130 9.33 -5.23 -3.92
C ASP A 130 9.56 -6.65 -3.33
N MET A 131 8.49 -7.37 -2.95
CA MET A 131 8.63 -8.67 -2.28
C MET A 131 9.32 -9.75 -3.13
N CYS A 132 9.45 -9.52 -4.43
CA CYS A 132 10.18 -10.39 -5.36
C CYS A 132 11.65 -10.03 -5.52
N ALA A 133 12.13 -8.98 -4.86
CA ALA A 133 13.54 -8.67 -4.81
C ALA A 133 14.32 -9.68 -3.94
N PRO A 134 15.62 -9.88 -4.20
CA PRO A 134 16.51 -10.62 -3.32
C PRO A 134 16.46 -10.07 -1.89
N PRO A 135 16.58 -10.91 -0.83
CA PRO A 135 16.43 -10.48 0.56
C PRO A 135 17.27 -9.27 0.98
N ASN A 136 18.47 -9.09 0.43
CA ASN A 136 19.37 -7.98 0.73
C ASN A 136 19.04 -6.66 0.00
N GLN A 137 18.06 -6.69 -0.91
CA GLN A 137 17.55 -5.52 -1.62
C GLN A 137 16.05 -5.30 -1.37
N ARG A 138 15.38 -6.26 -0.74
CA ARG A 138 13.94 -6.23 -0.49
C ARG A 138 13.58 -5.15 0.53
N TYR A 139 12.63 -4.30 0.20
CA TYR A 139 12.03 -3.33 1.14
C TYR A 139 10.75 -3.88 1.75
N ILE A 140 9.98 -4.68 1.02
CA ILE A 140 8.68 -5.21 1.44
C ILE A 140 8.77 -6.72 1.59
N GLU A 141 8.53 -7.27 2.77
CA GLU A 141 8.46 -8.72 2.94
C GLU A 141 7.17 -9.27 2.34
N GLY A 142 7.28 -10.40 1.62
CA GLY A 142 6.12 -11.11 1.08
C GLY A 142 5.53 -12.10 2.09
N PHE A 143 4.89 -13.14 1.56
CA PHE A 143 4.38 -14.28 2.34
C PHE A 143 5.50 -15.09 3.00
N VAL A 144 6.65 -15.16 2.32
CA VAL A 144 7.88 -15.77 2.84
C VAL A 144 8.84 -14.64 3.17
N ALA A 145 8.85 -14.26 4.45
CA ALA A 145 9.73 -13.24 4.97
C ALA A 145 11.16 -13.77 5.11
N ALA A 146 12.14 -12.98 4.69
CA ALA A 146 13.57 -13.27 4.81
C ALA A 146 14.30 -12.31 5.75
N ASN A 147 13.67 -11.17 6.11
CA ASN A 147 14.15 -10.22 7.10
C ASN A 147 13.13 -10.08 8.25
N PRO A 148 13.54 -9.55 9.42
CA PRO A 148 12.62 -9.26 10.51
C PRO A 148 11.55 -8.24 10.10
N ALA A 149 10.35 -8.73 9.79
CA ALA A 149 9.14 -7.97 9.58
C ALA A 149 7.93 -8.92 9.65
N THR A 150 6.76 -8.38 9.95
CA THR A 150 5.50 -9.09 9.69
C THR A 150 5.36 -9.32 8.19
N PRO A 151 4.86 -10.48 7.71
CA PRO A 151 4.57 -10.68 6.29
C PRO A 151 3.72 -9.54 5.73
N LEU A 152 3.97 -9.16 4.47
CA LEU A 152 3.29 -8.05 3.79
C LEU A 152 3.52 -6.67 4.45
N HIS A 153 4.68 -6.48 5.08
CA HIS A 153 5.08 -5.18 5.63
C HIS A 153 6.49 -4.79 5.18
N PRO A 154 6.81 -3.47 5.18
CA PRO A 154 8.17 -3.02 5.03
C PRO A 154 9.08 -3.62 6.12
N ASN A 155 10.27 -4.08 5.75
CA ASN A 155 11.33 -4.40 6.70
C ASN A 155 12.13 -3.15 7.08
N GLY A 156 13.22 -3.32 7.84
CA GLY A 156 14.07 -2.20 8.26
C GLY A 156 14.61 -1.35 7.11
N MET A 157 14.97 -1.95 5.97
CA MET A 157 15.42 -1.22 4.78
C MET A 157 14.28 -0.42 4.16
N GLY A 158 13.10 -1.04 4.01
CA GLY A 158 11.91 -0.37 3.48
C GLY A 158 11.44 0.79 4.35
N ALA A 159 11.39 0.59 5.67
CA ALA A 159 11.04 1.63 6.63
C ALA A 159 12.03 2.82 6.57
N ALA A 160 13.32 2.55 6.48
CA ALA A 160 14.34 3.60 6.33
C ALA A 160 14.20 4.34 4.99
N ALA A 161 13.97 3.62 3.88
CA ALA A 161 13.80 4.24 2.56
C ALA A 161 12.58 5.18 2.52
N ILE A 162 11.43 4.72 3.01
CA ILE A 162 10.20 5.52 3.07
C ILE A 162 10.39 6.72 4.01
N GLY A 163 10.95 6.50 5.20
CA GLY A 163 11.17 7.55 6.19
C GLY A 163 12.09 8.66 5.68
N ASN A 164 13.22 8.29 5.06
CA ASN A 164 14.16 9.25 4.49
C ASN A 164 13.55 10.03 3.33
N ALA A 165 12.87 9.34 2.41
CA ALA A 165 12.22 9.98 1.27
C ALA A 165 11.10 10.96 1.70
N LEU A 166 10.33 10.60 2.73
CA LEU A 166 9.32 11.49 3.32
C LEU A 166 9.95 12.69 4.02
N ALA A 167 11.05 12.50 4.75
CA ALA A 167 11.79 13.60 5.36
C ALA A 167 12.32 14.59 4.30
N ASP A 168 12.89 14.08 3.21
CA ASP A 168 13.33 14.89 2.07
C ASP A 168 12.16 15.64 1.39
N TYR A 169 11.02 14.99 1.23
CA TYR A 169 9.81 15.60 0.68
C TYR A 169 9.33 16.76 1.55
N VAL A 170 9.29 16.56 2.86
CA VAL A 170 8.84 17.56 3.82
C VAL A 170 9.78 18.77 3.87
N THR A 171 11.10 18.55 3.79
CA THR A 171 12.10 19.63 3.85
C THR A 171 12.16 20.43 2.55
N LYS A 172 12.11 19.78 1.37
CA LYS A 172 12.07 20.47 0.06
C LYS A 172 10.83 21.34 -0.09
N ALA A 173 9.68 20.90 0.43
CA ALA A 173 8.44 21.64 0.36
C ALA A 173 8.39 22.86 1.32
N GLN A 174 9.41 23.08 2.16
CA GLN A 174 9.48 24.24 3.05
C GLN A 174 10.25 25.43 2.45
N GLY A 175 11.01 25.24 1.36
CA GLY A 175 11.91 26.28 0.81
C GLY A 175 13.01 26.72 1.81
N PRO A 176 14.09 27.40 1.37
CA PRO A 176 15.00 28.01 2.32
C PRO A 176 14.25 29.10 3.11
N MET A 177 14.38 29.09 4.43
CA MET A 177 13.95 30.19 5.30
C MET A 177 14.62 31.51 4.92
#